data_AF-A0A4T1ZV96-F1
#
_entry.id   AF-A0A4T1ZV96-F1
#
_cell.length_a   1.000
_cell.length_b   1.000
_cell.length_c   1.000
_cell.angle_alpha   90.00
_cell.angle_beta   90.00
_cell.angle_gamma   90.00
#
_symmetry.space_group_name_H-M   'P 1'
#
loop_
_entity.id
_entity.type
_entity.pdbx_description
1 polymer ?
#
loop_
_entity_poly.entity_id
_entity_poly.type
_entity_poly.pdbx_seq_one_letter_code
_entity_poly.pdbx_strand_id
1 'polypeptide(L)'
;MQYGGLAWATALLGLLAAFVAARILFNRQWFIGWLRGTCGLAFLALAALIGMLANDLRSYAPIAEGKPLATLSFKADGPLYRVSLLEGGRERTLTMEGDLWQLDARFLQWKGLAALIGLQPGYRLEKLSGRFLSIEQQNLSQHTRVELARSPYGIDLWRWLRLGQHDLFIFDPQARRVTYLPLADEAVYSINLTPAGLLAEPMNPAAKQALKDWQ
;
A
#
# COMPACT_ATOMS: atom_id res chain seq x y z
N MET A 1 69.18 10.05 24.22
CA MET A 1 68.58 9.27 25.33
C MET A 1 67.11 9.63 25.63
N GLN A 2 66.53 10.73 25.11
CA GLN A 2 65.16 11.18 25.46
C GLN A 2 64.01 10.40 24.76
N TYR A 3 64.18 10.02 23.50
CA TYR A 3 63.13 9.32 22.74
C TYR A 3 62.89 7.87 23.20
N GLY A 4 63.91 7.21 23.79
CA GLY A 4 63.75 5.87 24.35
C GLY A 4 62.82 5.86 25.57
N GLY A 5 62.96 6.83 26.47
CA GLY A 5 62.07 6.96 27.63
C GLY A 5 60.63 7.27 27.24
N LEU A 6 60.43 8.13 26.23
CA LEU A 6 59.11 8.42 25.66
C LEU A 6 58.46 7.18 25.05
N ALA A 7 59.22 6.38 24.28
CA ALA A 7 58.73 5.14 23.68
C ALA A 7 58.24 4.14 24.75
N TRP A 8 59.05 3.94 25.80
CA TRP A 8 58.68 3.07 26.93
C TRP A 8 57.46 3.61 27.68
N ALA A 9 57.36 4.92 27.90
CA ALA A 9 56.21 5.53 28.56
C ALA A 9 54.92 5.33 27.74
N THR A 10 54.95 5.57 26.42
CA THR A 10 53.78 5.31 25.55
C THR A 10 53.43 3.83 25.46
N ALA A 11 54.42 2.93 25.44
CA ALA A 11 54.18 1.49 25.42
C ALA A 11 53.50 1.02 26.72
N LEU A 12 53.92 1.53 27.87
CA LEU A 12 53.29 1.26 29.17
C LEU A 12 51.86 1.79 29.23
N LEU A 13 51.62 3.00 28.70
CA LEU A 13 50.29 3.60 28.61
C LEU A 13 49.35 2.77 27.73
N GLY A 14 49.85 2.32 26.58
CA GLY A 14 49.11 1.42 25.67
C GLY A 14 48.79 0.07 26.31
N LEU A 15 49.74 -0.54 27.02
CA LEU A 15 49.55 -1.78 27.75
C LEU A 15 48.50 -1.64 28.87
N LEU A 16 48.54 -0.52 29.60
CA LEU A 16 47.61 -0.24 30.69
C LEU A 16 46.19 -0.01 30.15
N ALA A 17 46.06 0.73 29.03
CA ALA A 17 44.78 0.88 28.34
C ALA A 17 44.24 -0.47 27.82
N ALA A 18 45.10 -1.30 27.22
CA ALA A 18 44.71 -2.63 26.74
C ALA A 18 44.28 -3.56 27.89
N PHE A 19 44.95 -3.51 29.04
CA PHE A 19 44.60 -4.29 30.22
C PHE A 19 43.26 -3.87 30.82
N VAL A 20 43.00 -2.57 30.93
CA VAL A 20 41.72 -2.03 31.39
C VAL A 20 40.59 -2.41 30.41
N ALA A 21 40.81 -2.26 29.11
CA ALA A 21 39.87 -2.67 28.08
C ALA A 21 39.55 -4.17 28.15
N ALA A 22 40.58 -5.02 28.29
CA ALA A 22 40.40 -6.47 28.44
C ALA A 22 39.59 -6.81 29.70
N ARG A 23 39.86 -6.16 30.84
CA ARG A 23 39.11 -6.39 32.08
C ARG A 23 37.64 -5.97 31.96
N ILE A 24 37.34 -4.89 31.24
CA ILE A 24 35.98 -4.43 30.97
C ILE A 24 35.26 -5.40 30.01
N LEU A 25 35.93 -5.82 28.92
CA LEU A 25 35.39 -6.74 27.91
C LEU A 25 35.17 -8.16 28.44
N PHE A 26 36.06 -8.67 29.30
CA PHE A 26 35.91 -9.98 29.95
C PHE A 26 34.91 -9.98 31.11
N ASN A 27 34.39 -8.81 31.53
CA ASN A 27 33.36 -8.77 32.55
C ASN A 27 32.00 -9.13 31.94
N ARG A 28 31.51 -10.33 32.25
CA ARG A 28 30.24 -10.90 31.74
C ARG A 28 29.02 -9.98 31.95
N GLN A 29 29.08 -9.12 32.97
CA GLN A 29 28.05 -8.13 33.29
C GLN A 29 27.88 -7.07 32.18
N TRP A 30 28.97 -6.60 31.55
CA TRP A 30 28.91 -5.61 30.48
C TRP A 30 28.32 -6.21 29.20
N PHE A 31 28.76 -7.41 28.81
CA PHE A 31 28.21 -8.12 27.66
C PHE A 31 26.72 -8.44 27.82
N ILE A 32 26.31 -8.92 29.00
CA ILE A 32 24.88 -9.17 29.29
C ILE A 32 24.09 -7.86 29.30
N GLY A 33 24.64 -6.76 29.81
CA GLY A 33 24.02 -5.43 29.77
C GLY A 33 23.83 -4.93 28.33
N TRP A 34 24.86 -5.03 27.49
CA TRP A 34 24.81 -4.69 26.07
C TRP A 34 23.83 -5.58 25.30
N LEU A 35 23.84 -6.89 25.55
CA LEU A 35 22.92 -7.83 24.91
C LEU A 35 21.47 -7.55 25.32
N ARG A 36 21.22 -7.26 26.60
CA ARG A 36 19.89 -6.85 27.09
C ARG A 36 19.42 -5.54 26.46
N GLY A 37 20.30 -4.55 26.38
CA GLY A 37 20.00 -3.27 25.72
C GLY A 37 19.71 -3.44 24.24
N THR A 38 20.53 -4.22 23.54
CA THR A 38 20.36 -4.50 22.10
C THR A 38 19.11 -5.31 21.83
N CYS A 39 18.82 -6.35 22.62
CA CYS A 39 17.57 -7.09 22.54
C CYS A 39 16.37 -6.18 22.83
N GLY A 40 16.44 -5.33 23.85
CA GLY A 40 15.37 -4.37 24.16
C GLY A 40 15.12 -3.39 23.01
N LEU A 41 16.18 -2.83 22.43
CA LEU A 41 16.08 -1.99 21.23
C LEU A 41 15.53 -2.75 20.03
N ALA A 42 15.93 -4.02 19.83
CA ALA A 42 15.40 -4.86 18.76
C ALA A 42 13.90 -5.14 18.93
N PHE A 43 13.44 -5.42 20.16
CA PHE A 43 12.02 -5.58 20.45
C PHE A 43 11.23 -4.28 20.29
N LEU A 44 11.81 -3.14 20.68
CA LEU A 44 11.19 -1.83 20.43
C LEU A 44 11.09 -1.53 18.94
N ALA A 45 12.14 -1.81 18.16
CA ALA A 45 12.12 -1.67 16.71
C ALA A 45 11.08 -2.59 16.06
N LEU A 46 10.97 -3.84 16.53
CA LEU A 46 9.95 -4.78 16.08
C LEU A 46 8.53 -4.29 16.43
N ALA A 47 8.31 -3.79 17.64
CA ALA A 47 7.03 -3.24 18.06
C ALA A 47 6.64 -2.02 17.21
N ALA A 48 7.59 -1.12 16.92
CA ALA A 48 7.39 0.01 16.03
C ALA A 48 7.01 -0.46 14.61
N LEU A 49 7.72 -1.46 14.08
CA LEU A 49 7.41 -2.06 12.77
C LEU A 49 6.00 -2.66 12.73
N ILE A 50 5.63 -3.46 13.74
CA ILE A 50 4.29 -4.05 13.84
C ILE A 50 3.22 -2.95 13.93
N GLY A 51 3.44 -1.92 14.74
CA GLY A 51 2.51 -0.78 14.84
C GLY A 51 2.31 -0.06 13.51
N MET A 52 3.38 0.09 12.73
CA MET A 52 3.33 0.73 11.41
C MET A 52 2.60 -0.12 10.38
N LEU A 53 2.84 -1.44 10.37
CA LEU A 53 2.09 -2.40 9.55
C LEU A 53 0.60 -2.40 9.92
N ALA A 54 0.28 -2.44 11.21
CA ALA A 54 -1.10 -2.39 11.69
C ALA A 54 -1.81 -1.11 11.24
N ASN A 55 -1.10 0.02 11.18
CA ASN A 55 -1.65 1.27 10.69
C ASN A 55 -1.93 1.26 9.17
N ASP A 56 -1.06 0.66 8.34
CA ASP A 56 -1.35 0.48 6.91
C ASP A 56 -2.54 -0.47 6.70
N LEU A 57 -2.65 -1.55 7.49
CA LEU A 57 -3.78 -2.49 7.43
C LEU A 57 -5.14 -1.83 7.73
N ARG A 58 -5.18 -0.80 8.58
CA ARG A 58 -6.43 -0.05 8.86
C ARG A 58 -7.01 0.66 7.64
N SER A 59 -6.21 0.87 6.59
CA SER A 59 -6.69 1.48 5.35
C SER A 59 -7.44 0.50 4.43
N TYR A 60 -7.50 -0.79 4.79
CA TYR A 60 -8.21 -1.82 4.05
C TYR A 60 -9.61 -2.02 4.62
N ALA A 61 -10.61 -2.07 3.74
CA ALA A 61 -11.98 -2.40 4.09
C ALA A 61 -12.21 -3.92 3.95
N PRO A 62 -13.04 -4.53 4.81
CA PRO A 62 -13.41 -5.94 4.66
C PRO A 62 -14.30 -6.13 3.41
N ILE A 63 -14.08 -7.23 2.69
CA ILE A 63 -14.92 -7.61 1.55
C ILE A 63 -16.19 -8.27 2.09
N ALA A 64 -17.33 -7.61 1.91
CA ALA A 64 -18.63 -8.15 2.27
C ALA A 64 -19.22 -8.95 1.10
N GLU A 65 -19.68 -10.17 1.38
CA GLU A 65 -20.37 -10.99 0.39
C GLU A 65 -21.69 -10.35 -0.06
N GLY A 66 -21.97 -10.40 -1.36
CA GLY A 66 -23.22 -9.90 -1.95
C GLY A 66 -23.39 -8.38 -1.94
N LYS A 67 -22.37 -7.60 -1.53
CA LYS A 67 -22.38 -6.14 -1.61
C LYS A 67 -21.35 -5.65 -2.63
N PRO A 68 -21.66 -4.58 -3.37
CA PRO A 68 -20.68 -3.94 -4.22
C PRO A 68 -19.53 -3.38 -3.38
N LEU A 69 -18.33 -3.44 -3.93
CA LEU A 69 -17.15 -2.82 -3.33
C LEU A 69 -17.26 -1.29 -3.38
N ALA A 70 -17.74 -0.77 -4.51
CA ALA A 70 -18.02 0.65 -4.67
C ALA A 70 -19.03 0.92 -5.77
N THR A 71 -19.65 2.08 -5.71
CA THR A 71 -20.49 2.61 -6.79
C THR A 71 -19.86 3.88 -7.34
N LEU A 72 -19.72 3.95 -8.66
CA LEU A 72 -19.21 5.11 -9.39
C LEU A 72 -20.36 5.75 -10.16
N SER A 73 -20.56 7.05 -9.98
CA SER A 73 -21.47 7.85 -10.78
C SER A 73 -20.69 8.93 -11.52
N PHE A 74 -20.89 9.02 -12.82
CA PHE A 74 -20.21 9.95 -13.71
C PHE A 74 -21.19 11.01 -14.17
N LYS A 75 -20.78 12.29 -14.09
CA LYS A 75 -21.55 13.43 -14.58
C LYS A 75 -20.64 14.35 -15.36
N ALA A 76 -21.04 14.69 -16.58
CA ALA A 76 -20.29 15.60 -17.43
C ALA A 76 -20.35 17.03 -16.86
N ASP A 77 -19.20 17.69 -16.86
CA ASP A 77 -18.98 19.06 -16.40
C ASP A 77 -18.08 19.78 -17.41
N GLY A 78 -18.61 19.96 -18.63
CA GLY A 78 -17.85 20.46 -19.77
C GLY A 78 -16.86 19.40 -20.30
N PRO A 79 -15.56 19.71 -20.43
CA PRO A 79 -14.54 18.72 -20.84
C PRO A 79 -14.12 17.78 -19.70
N LEU A 80 -14.61 18.02 -18.48
CA LEU A 80 -14.32 17.26 -17.28
C LEU A 80 -15.50 16.36 -16.92
N TYR A 81 -15.21 15.27 -16.20
CA TYR A 81 -16.23 14.44 -15.56
C TYR A 81 -16.10 14.54 -14.05
N ARG A 82 -17.21 14.87 -13.39
CA ARG A 82 -17.36 14.75 -11.95
C ARG A 82 -17.73 13.32 -11.61
N VAL A 83 -16.92 12.68 -10.77
CA VAL A 83 -17.09 11.29 -10.35
C VAL A 83 -17.44 11.25 -8.89
N SER A 84 -18.64 10.76 -8.58
CA SER A 84 -19.03 10.40 -7.22
C SER A 84 -18.70 8.93 -6.96
N LEU A 85 -17.74 8.68 -6.07
CA LEU A 85 -17.34 7.36 -5.60
C LEU A 85 -17.98 7.11 -4.22
N LEU A 86 -18.86 6.13 -4.15
CA LEU A 86 -19.46 5.65 -2.90
C LEU A 86 -18.79 4.33 -2.48
N GLU A 87 -18.06 4.33 -1.37
CA GLU A 87 -17.36 3.18 -0.80
C GLU A 87 -17.76 3.02 0.67
N GLY A 88 -18.37 1.88 1.04
CA GLY A 88 -18.72 1.59 2.44
C GLY A 88 -19.57 2.66 3.15
N GLY A 89 -20.39 3.40 2.40
CA GLY A 89 -21.22 4.50 2.93
C GLY A 89 -20.53 5.87 3.00
N ARG A 90 -19.26 5.97 2.56
CA ARG A 90 -18.56 7.25 2.40
C ARG A 90 -18.57 7.64 0.94
N GLU A 91 -19.12 8.81 0.63
CA GLU A 91 -19.07 9.39 -0.71
C GLU A 91 -17.87 10.34 -0.83
N ARG A 92 -17.17 10.25 -1.96
CA ARG A 92 -16.09 11.17 -2.35
C ARG A 92 -16.34 11.64 -3.77
N THR A 93 -16.32 12.95 -3.98
CA THR A 93 -16.43 13.55 -5.31
C THR A 93 -15.04 13.88 -5.83
N LEU A 94 -14.75 13.44 -7.05
CA LEU A 94 -13.47 13.62 -7.73
C LEU A 94 -13.75 14.21 -9.11
N THR A 95 -12.72 14.78 -9.74
CA THR A 95 -12.82 15.25 -11.12
C THR A 95 -11.80 14.50 -11.95
N MET A 96 -12.20 14.05 -13.14
CA MET A 96 -11.31 13.36 -14.06
C MET A 96 -11.58 13.75 -15.52
N GLU A 97 -10.58 13.53 -16.36
CA GLU A 97 -10.64 13.74 -17.81
C GLU A 97 -10.46 12.40 -18.54
N GLY A 98 -11.15 12.19 -19.65
CA GLY A 98 -10.94 11.05 -20.53
C GLY A 98 -12.19 10.62 -21.31
N ASP A 99 -12.00 9.69 -22.25
CA ASP A 99 -13.07 9.00 -22.97
C ASP A 99 -13.37 7.64 -22.32
N LEU A 100 -12.37 7.05 -21.68
CA LEU A 100 -12.42 5.76 -20.99
C LEU A 100 -11.99 5.94 -19.54
N TRP A 101 -12.48 5.08 -18.65
CA TRP A 101 -12.06 5.03 -17.26
C TRP A 101 -11.59 3.62 -16.86
N GLN A 102 -10.68 3.57 -15.89
CA GLN A 102 -10.12 2.38 -15.30
C GLN A 102 -10.05 2.55 -13.79
N LEU A 103 -10.43 1.51 -13.05
CA LEU A 103 -10.30 1.47 -11.60
C LEU A 103 -9.35 0.35 -11.20
N ASP A 104 -8.30 0.69 -10.46
CA ASP A 104 -7.38 -0.28 -9.87
C ASP A 104 -7.65 -0.43 -8.38
N ALA A 105 -7.63 -1.68 -7.91
CA ALA A 105 -7.79 -2.00 -6.51
C ALA A 105 -6.80 -3.07 -6.06
N ARG A 106 -6.40 -2.94 -4.80
CA ARG A 106 -5.50 -3.86 -4.12
C ARG A 106 -6.30 -4.76 -3.21
N PHE A 107 -5.98 -6.03 -3.25
CA PHE A 107 -6.58 -7.08 -2.44
C PHE A 107 -5.51 -7.69 -1.55
N LEU A 108 -5.90 -8.01 -0.33
CA LEU A 108 -5.09 -8.73 0.63
C LEU A 108 -5.93 -9.93 1.09
N GLN A 109 -5.65 -11.10 0.53
CA GLN A 109 -6.34 -12.33 0.92
C GLN A 109 -5.58 -13.03 2.04
N TRP A 110 -6.31 -13.69 2.93
CA TRP A 110 -5.70 -14.55 3.94
C TRP A 110 -5.26 -15.88 3.33
N LYS A 111 -4.14 -16.42 3.81
CA LYS A 111 -3.63 -17.75 3.48
C LYS A 111 -3.62 -18.64 4.73
N GLY A 112 -3.57 -19.96 4.51
CA GLY A 112 -3.35 -20.96 5.57
C GLY A 112 -4.42 -20.93 6.66
N LEU A 113 -3.99 -20.98 7.92
CA LEU A 113 -4.89 -21.02 9.07
C LEU A 113 -5.80 -19.80 9.17
N ALA A 114 -5.33 -18.62 8.74
CA ALA A 114 -6.12 -17.40 8.78
C ALA A 114 -7.34 -17.47 7.84
N ALA A 115 -7.17 -18.07 6.66
CA ALA A 115 -8.28 -18.35 5.76
C ALA A 115 -9.23 -19.41 6.35
N LEU A 116 -8.68 -20.43 7.01
CA LEU A 116 -9.46 -21.55 7.58
C LEU A 116 -10.36 -21.10 8.73
N ILE A 117 -9.93 -20.14 9.55
CA ILE A 117 -10.74 -19.57 10.64
C ILE A 117 -11.75 -18.50 10.15
N GLY A 118 -11.87 -18.29 8.84
CA GLY A 118 -12.87 -17.41 8.24
C GLY A 118 -12.58 -15.91 8.37
N LEU A 119 -11.30 -15.52 8.50
CA LEU A 119 -10.95 -14.10 8.47
C LEU A 119 -11.32 -13.49 7.11
N GLN A 120 -12.03 -12.36 7.14
CA GLN A 120 -12.46 -11.69 5.93
C GLN A 120 -11.27 -11.04 5.20
N PRO A 121 -11.13 -11.25 3.88
CA PRO A 121 -10.10 -10.59 3.09
C PRO A 121 -10.34 -9.08 3.01
N GLY A 122 -9.26 -8.33 2.83
CA GLY A 122 -9.28 -6.88 2.72
C GLY A 122 -9.18 -6.39 1.29
N TYR A 123 -9.83 -5.29 0.97
CA TYR A 123 -9.64 -4.55 -0.28
C TYR A 123 -9.38 -3.06 -0.01
N ARG A 124 -8.73 -2.41 -0.96
CA ARG A 124 -8.50 -0.97 -0.97
C ARG A 124 -8.47 -0.47 -2.42
N LEU A 125 -9.33 0.50 -2.74
CA LEU A 125 -9.28 1.17 -4.03
C LEU A 125 -8.02 2.05 -4.11
N GLU A 126 -7.24 1.91 -5.17
CA GLU A 126 -5.93 2.56 -5.29
C GLU A 126 -6.01 3.81 -6.14
N LYS A 127 -6.49 3.67 -7.38
CA LYS A 127 -6.52 4.75 -8.35
C LYS A 127 -7.67 4.62 -9.32
N LEU A 128 -8.25 5.76 -9.66
CA LEU A 128 -9.14 5.93 -10.79
C LEU A 128 -8.36 6.67 -11.87
N SER A 129 -8.33 6.12 -13.08
CA SER A 129 -7.61 6.71 -14.21
C SER A 129 -8.53 6.88 -15.40
N GLY A 130 -8.48 8.03 -16.04
CA GLY A 130 -9.06 8.30 -17.33
C GLY A 130 -8.05 8.08 -18.45
N ARG A 131 -8.55 7.77 -19.64
CA ARG A 131 -7.75 7.63 -20.84
C ARG A 131 -8.50 8.23 -22.02
N PHE A 132 -7.78 9.00 -22.83
CA PHE A 132 -8.28 9.49 -24.11
C PHE A 132 -7.97 8.50 -25.23
N LEU A 133 -8.85 8.44 -26.22
CA LEU A 133 -8.62 7.71 -27.46
C LEU A 133 -7.65 8.48 -28.37
N SER A 134 -7.71 9.82 -28.37
CA SER A 134 -6.74 10.68 -29.04
C SER A 134 -5.46 10.83 -28.23
N ILE A 135 -4.31 10.64 -28.90
CA ILE A 135 -2.99 10.82 -28.31
C ILE A 135 -2.71 12.30 -28.00
N GLU A 136 -3.17 13.20 -28.86
CA GLU A 136 -3.02 14.64 -28.70
C GLU A 136 -3.73 15.10 -27.42
N GLN A 137 -4.99 14.69 -27.23
CA GLN A 137 -5.74 15.00 -26.01
C GLN A 137 -5.10 14.37 -24.77
N GLN A 138 -4.62 13.12 -24.89
CA GLN A 138 -3.95 12.43 -23.78
C GLN A 138 -2.69 13.19 -23.31
N ASN A 139 -1.92 13.78 -24.24
CA ASN A 139 -0.72 14.54 -23.91
C ASN A 139 -1.02 15.92 -23.29
N LEU A 140 -2.16 16.52 -23.63
CA LEU A 140 -2.58 17.82 -23.10
C LEU A 140 -3.32 17.72 -21.77
N SER A 141 -3.87 16.54 -21.47
CA SER A 141 -4.68 16.30 -20.28
C SER A 141 -3.88 16.40 -18.97
N GLN A 142 -4.50 16.96 -17.94
CA GLN A 142 -3.89 17.16 -16.62
C GLN A 142 -4.53 16.29 -15.54
N HIS A 143 -5.81 15.93 -15.68
CA HIS A 143 -6.59 15.23 -14.65
C HIS A 143 -7.00 13.80 -15.06
N THR A 144 -6.11 13.07 -15.71
CA THR A 144 -6.36 11.68 -16.12
C THR A 144 -6.08 10.66 -15.03
N ARG A 145 -5.59 11.07 -13.86
CA ARG A 145 -5.30 10.15 -12.76
C ARG A 145 -5.66 10.77 -11.42
N VAL A 146 -6.44 10.02 -10.64
CA VAL A 146 -6.81 10.38 -9.27
C VAL A 146 -6.44 9.25 -8.33
N GLU A 147 -5.62 9.53 -7.33
CA GLU A 147 -5.29 8.59 -6.26
C GLU A 147 -6.44 8.53 -5.25
N LEU A 148 -6.98 7.33 -5.01
CA LEU A 148 -8.10 7.09 -4.09
C LEU A 148 -7.63 6.79 -2.67
N ALA A 149 -6.42 6.23 -2.56
CA ALA A 149 -5.78 5.92 -1.29
C ALA A 149 -4.30 6.27 -1.35
N ARG A 150 -3.79 6.79 -0.22
CA ARG A 150 -2.36 6.96 0.02
C ARG A 150 -1.95 6.13 1.23
N SER A 151 -0.84 5.40 1.10
CA SER A 151 -0.26 4.71 2.24
C SER A 151 0.32 5.72 3.23
N PRO A 152 -0.10 5.70 4.50
CA PRO A 152 0.40 6.63 5.50
C PRO A 152 1.91 6.42 5.71
N TYR A 153 2.67 7.52 5.72
CA TYR A 153 4.12 7.53 5.94
C TYR A 153 4.96 6.74 4.91
N GLY A 154 4.40 6.45 3.73
CA GLY A 154 5.13 5.80 2.63
C GLY A 154 5.38 4.30 2.81
N ILE A 155 4.88 3.70 3.89
CA ILE A 155 4.97 2.25 4.11
C ILE A 155 3.74 1.56 3.53
N ASP A 156 3.99 0.61 2.65
CA ASP A 156 2.98 -0.09 1.87
C ASP A 156 3.30 -1.58 1.93
N LEU A 157 2.68 -2.29 2.86
CA LEU A 157 2.93 -3.72 3.09
C LEU A 157 2.66 -4.51 1.80
N TRP A 158 1.57 -4.18 1.12
CA TRP A 158 1.16 -4.86 -0.10
C TRP A 158 2.22 -4.71 -1.21
N ARG A 159 2.79 -3.51 -1.36
CA ARG A 159 3.85 -3.26 -2.33
C ARG A 159 5.14 -3.98 -1.95
N TRP A 160 5.51 -3.99 -0.67
CA TRP A 160 6.69 -4.72 -0.18
C TRP A 160 6.56 -6.23 -0.44
N LEU A 161 5.41 -6.84 -0.13
CA LEU A 161 5.14 -8.25 -0.40
C LEU A 161 5.21 -8.56 -1.90
N ARG A 162 4.56 -7.74 -2.75
CA ARG A 162 4.50 -7.98 -4.19
C ARG A 162 5.83 -7.73 -4.91
N LEU A 163 6.48 -6.59 -4.66
CA LEU A 163 7.73 -6.23 -5.35
C LEU A 163 8.92 -7.02 -4.84
N GLY A 164 8.99 -7.25 -3.53
CA GLY A 164 10.04 -8.06 -2.90
C GLY A 164 9.83 -9.57 -3.05
N GLN A 165 8.69 -10.00 -3.62
CA GLN A 165 8.28 -11.41 -3.70
C GLN A 165 8.34 -12.12 -2.34
N HIS A 166 8.06 -11.37 -1.27
CA HIS A 166 8.09 -11.90 0.08
C HIS A 166 6.78 -12.64 0.36
N ASP A 167 6.88 -13.91 0.76
CA ASP A 167 5.73 -14.66 1.25
C ASP A 167 5.80 -14.77 2.77
N LEU A 168 4.88 -14.08 3.45
CA LEU A 168 4.71 -14.20 4.90
C LEU A 168 3.86 -15.43 5.27
N PHE A 169 3.42 -16.25 4.30
CA PHE A 169 2.52 -17.40 4.45
C PHE A 169 1.15 -17.08 5.07
N ILE A 170 0.90 -15.83 5.43
CA ILE A 170 -0.33 -15.33 6.05
C ILE A 170 -1.18 -14.57 5.05
N PHE A 171 -0.56 -13.87 4.09
CA PHE A 171 -1.23 -12.99 3.14
C PHE A 171 -0.91 -13.34 1.68
N ASP A 172 -1.90 -13.18 0.81
CA ASP A 172 -1.73 -13.16 -0.64
C ASP A 172 -2.07 -11.77 -1.20
N PRO A 173 -1.07 -10.96 -1.61
CA PRO A 173 -1.34 -9.68 -2.23
C PRO A 173 -1.82 -9.90 -3.68
N GLN A 174 -3.04 -9.46 -3.99
CA GLN A 174 -3.62 -9.50 -5.34
C GLN A 174 -3.90 -8.10 -5.88
N ALA A 175 -3.69 -7.90 -7.18
CA ALA A 175 -3.95 -6.66 -7.90
C ALA A 175 -5.07 -6.96 -8.88
N ARG A 176 -6.20 -6.26 -8.76
CA ARG A 176 -7.30 -6.41 -9.70
C ARG A 176 -7.67 -5.05 -10.26
N ARG A 177 -8.20 -5.04 -11.47
CA ARG A 177 -8.62 -3.82 -12.14
C ARG A 177 -9.89 -4.05 -12.93
N VAL A 178 -10.70 -3.01 -13.02
CA VAL A 178 -11.72 -2.86 -14.05
C VAL A 178 -11.06 -2.19 -15.23
N THR A 179 -10.98 -2.88 -16.36
CA THR A 179 -10.25 -2.39 -17.54
C THR A 179 -11.15 -1.55 -18.43
N TYR A 180 -10.71 -0.31 -18.68
CA TYR A 180 -11.18 0.63 -19.72
C TYR A 180 -12.64 0.47 -20.17
N LEU A 181 -13.52 1.19 -19.49
CA LEU A 181 -14.93 1.33 -19.87
C LEU A 181 -15.23 2.76 -20.33
N PRO A 182 -16.21 2.94 -21.22
CA PRO A 182 -16.57 4.27 -21.71
C PRO A 182 -17.08 5.18 -20.59
N LEU A 183 -16.56 6.40 -20.58
CA LEU A 183 -17.10 7.52 -19.83
C LEU A 183 -18.33 8.05 -20.58
N ALA A 184 -19.42 8.21 -19.84
CA ALA A 184 -20.67 8.74 -20.37
C ALA A 184 -21.35 9.58 -19.30
N ASP A 185 -22.09 10.59 -19.76
CA ASP A 185 -22.84 11.46 -18.87
C ASP A 185 -23.96 10.70 -18.16
N GLU A 186 -24.18 11.06 -16.90
CA GLU A 186 -25.10 10.42 -15.96
C GLU A 186 -24.90 8.89 -15.81
N ALA A 187 -23.77 8.32 -16.25
CA ALA A 187 -23.54 6.87 -16.19
C ALA A 187 -23.23 6.40 -14.77
N VAL A 188 -23.88 5.32 -14.32
CA VAL A 188 -23.66 4.73 -12.99
C VAL A 188 -23.21 3.28 -13.12
N TYR A 189 -22.10 2.94 -12.45
CA TYR A 189 -21.52 1.61 -12.44
C TYR A 189 -21.36 1.09 -11.00
N SER A 190 -21.73 -0.16 -10.78
CA SER A 190 -21.50 -0.88 -9.53
C SER A 190 -20.30 -1.81 -9.68
N ILE A 191 -19.32 -1.69 -8.79
CA ILE A 191 -18.08 -2.46 -8.84
C ILE A 191 -18.23 -3.69 -7.96
N ASN A 192 -18.35 -4.85 -8.60
CA ASN A 192 -18.56 -6.13 -7.95
C ASN A 192 -17.31 -7.00 -8.06
N LEU A 193 -17.04 -7.77 -6.99
CA LEU A 193 -16.02 -8.81 -7.03
C LEU A 193 -16.63 -10.10 -7.55
N THR A 194 -16.09 -10.61 -8.65
CA THR A 194 -16.45 -11.90 -9.24
C THR A 194 -15.28 -12.88 -9.15
N PRO A 195 -15.51 -14.20 -9.33
CA PRO A 195 -14.42 -15.16 -9.42
C PRO A 195 -13.39 -14.83 -10.50
N ALA A 196 -13.84 -14.26 -11.63
CA ALA A 196 -12.99 -13.87 -12.75
C ALA A 196 -12.20 -12.56 -12.50
N GLY A 197 -12.62 -11.71 -11.57
CA GLY A 197 -11.99 -10.42 -11.36
C GLY A 197 -12.93 -9.35 -10.84
N LEU A 198 -12.54 -8.10 -10.99
CA LEU A 198 -13.42 -6.97 -10.77
C LEU A 198 -14.29 -6.76 -12.00
N LEU A 199 -15.59 -6.65 -11.79
CA LEU A 199 -16.57 -6.35 -12.84
C LEU A 199 -17.27 -5.05 -12.49
N ALA A 200 -17.41 -4.17 -13.48
CA ALA A 200 -18.25 -2.99 -13.36
C ALA A 200 -19.57 -3.24 -14.07
N GLU A 201 -20.63 -3.32 -13.28
CA GLU A 201 -21.98 -3.61 -13.74
C GLU A 201 -22.75 -2.29 -13.98
N PRO A 202 -23.34 -2.08 -15.17
CA PRO A 202 -24.05 -0.85 -15.49
C PRO A 202 -25.41 -0.79 -14.76
N MET A 203 -25.62 0.26 -13.97
CA MET A 203 -26.79 0.38 -13.09
C MET A 203 -27.94 1.21 -13.69
N ASN A 204 -27.68 1.94 -14.77
CA ASN A 204 -28.68 2.78 -15.41
C ASN A 204 -28.64 2.69 -16.95
N PRO A 205 -29.66 3.21 -17.65
CA PRO A 205 -29.71 3.18 -19.12
C PRO A 205 -28.53 3.88 -19.78
N ALA A 206 -28.03 4.98 -19.22
CA ALA A 206 -26.87 5.69 -19.77
C ALA A 206 -25.61 4.81 -19.76
N ALA A 207 -25.31 4.14 -18.65
CA ALA A 207 -24.18 3.20 -18.59
C ALA A 207 -24.37 1.98 -19.51
N LYS A 208 -25.59 1.43 -19.60
CA LYS A 208 -25.88 0.31 -20.50
C LYS A 208 -25.70 0.70 -21.96
N GLN A 209 -26.16 1.89 -22.34
CA GLN A 209 -26.03 2.41 -23.69
C GLN A 209 -24.57 2.67 -24.03
N ALA A 210 -23.81 3.31 -23.12
CA ALA A 210 -22.39 3.55 -23.30
C ALA A 210 -21.60 2.25 -23.54
N LEU A 211 -21.87 1.19 -22.76
CA LEU A 211 -21.25 -0.12 -22.98
C LEU A 211 -21.66 -0.76 -24.30
N LYS A 212 -22.91 -0.60 -24.72
CA LYS A 212 -23.41 -1.14 -25.98
C LYS A 212 -22.78 -0.44 -27.19
N ASP A 213 -22.59 0.87 -27.11
CA ASP A 213 -21.97 1.67 -28.18
C ASP A 213 -20.46 1.41 -28.30
N TRP A 214 -19.87 0.82 -27.26
CA TRP A 214 -18.45 0.46 -27.21
C TRP A 214 -18.14 -0.96 -27.74
N GLN A 215 -19.12 -1.87 -27.73
CA GLN A 215 -18.99 -3.24 -28.24
C GLN A 215 -19.12 -3.31 -29.76
#